data_AF-A0A090PY27-F1
#
_entry.id   AF-A0A090PY27-F1
#
_cell.length_a   1.000
_cell.length_b   1.000
_cell.length_c   1.000
_cell.angle_alpha   90.00
_cell.angle_beta   90.00
_cell.angle_gamma   90.00
#
_symmetry.space_group_name_H-M   'P 1'
#
loop_
_entity.id
_entity.type
_entity.pdbx_description
1 polymer ?
#
loop_
_entity_poly.entity_id
_entity_poly.type
_entity_poly.pdbx_seq_one_letter_code
_entity_poly.pdbx_strand_id
1 'polypeptide(L)'
;MSHQLELIKDKLQRHHVFSLYRNQINKDLERSGYPVVQSDTPDEFLESVIQLLSDAIEDSDPKLQQLYYLADVQERHLEHGIVIGFLYREWVKIQFRLRQ
;
A
#
# COMPACT_ATOMS: atom_id res chain seq x y z
N MET A 1 -14.03 -1.14 0.09
CA MET A 1 -12.64 -1.57 -0.20
C MET A 1 -12.60 -2.18 -1.59
N SER A 2 -11.50 -2.02 -2.34
CA SER A 2 -11.40 -2.66 -3.67
C SER A 2 -11.25 -4.18 -3.52
N HIS A 3 -11.85 -4.95 -4.42
CA HIS A 3 -11.78 -6.41 -4.45
C HIS A 3 -10.33 -6.96 -4.44
N GLN A 4 -9.40 -6.18 -5.00
CA GLN A 4 -7.97 -6.53 -5.04
C GLN A 4 -7.30 -6.47 -3.66
N LEU A 5 -7.69 -5.50 -2.82
CA LEU A 5 -7.15 -5.40 -1.46
C LEU A 5 -7.63 -6.57 -0.58
N GLU A 6 -8.90 -6.97 -0.72
CA GLU A 6 -9.45 -8.14 -0.03
C GLU A 6 -8.73 -9.43 -0.43
N LEU A 7 -8.42 -9.60 -1.72
CA LEU A 7 -7.63 -10.72 -2.21
C LEU A 7 -6.22 -10.75 -1.62
N ILE A 8 -5.55 -9.60 -1.52
CA ILE A 8 -4.21 -9.51 -0.90
C ILE A 8 -4.33 -9.87 0.59
N LYS A 9 -5.29 -9.27 1.31
CA LYS A 9 -5.55 -9.55 2.73
C LYS A 9 -5.74 -11.05 3.00
N ASP A 10 -6.58 -11.72 2.21
CA ASP A 10 -6.84 -13.16 2.32
C ASP A 10 -5.55 -14.00 2.14
N LYS A 11 -4.69 -13.61 1.20
CA LYS A 11 -3.45 -14.36 0.91
C LYS A 11 -2.37 -14.13 1.95
N LEU A 12 -2.34 -12.95 2.57
CA LEU A 12 -1.40 -12.61 3.64
C LEU A 12 -1.77 -13.26 4.98
N GLN A 13 -2.94 -13.91 5.13
CA GLN A 13 -3.27 -14.66 6.36
C GLN A 13 -2.28 -15.79 6.67
N ARG A 14 -1.48 -16.24 5.69
CA ARG A 14 -0.38 -17.19 5.91
C ARG A 14 0.84 -16.46 6.47
N HIS A 15 1.21 -16.74 7.72
CA HIS A 15 2.31 -16.07 8.44
C HIS A 15 3.63 -15.97 7.65
N HIS A 16 4.07 -17.06 7.01
CA HIS A 16 5.30 -17.04 6.20
C HIS A 16 5.20 -16.08 5.00
N VAL A 17 4.04 -16.06 4.34
CA VAL A 17 3.78 -15.18 3.19
C VAL A 17 3.72 -13.72 3.65
N PHE A 18 3.08 -13.45 4.78
CA PHE A 18 3.04 -12.13 5.38
C PHE A 18 4.42 -11.60 5.73
N SER A 19 5.27 -12.40 6.39
CA SER A 19 6.63 -11.99 6.74
C SER A 19 7.45 -11.60 5.51
N LEU A 20 7.37 -12.37 4.42
CA LEU A 20 8.03 -12.04 3.15
C LEU A 20 7.49 -10.75 2.54
N TYR A 21 6.17 -10.56 2.57
CA TYR A 21 5.49 -9.37 2.05
C TYR A 21 5.87 -8.11 2.84
N ARG A 22 5.75 -8.16 4.18
CA ARG A 22 6.15 -7.09 5.08
C ARG A 22 7.60 -6.68 4.87
N ASN A 23 8.52 -7.64 4.79
CA ASN A 23 9.94 -7.36 4.58
C ASN A 23 10.22 -6.69 3.23
N GLN A 24 9.52 -7.09 2.17
CA GLN A 24 9.68 -6.48 0.85
C GLN A 24 9.18 -5.04 0.86
N ILE A 25 7.98 -4.80 1.37
CA ILE A 25 7.39 -3.46 1.46
C ILE A 25 8.26 -2.54 2.32
N ASN A 26 8.68 -2.99 3.50
CA ASN A 26 9.52 -2.19 4.39
C ASN A 26 10.86 -1.81 3.77
N LYS A 27 11.50 -2.71 3.01
CA LYS A 27 12.72 -2.39 2.26
C LYS A 27 12.48 -1.30 1.21
N ASP A 28 11.35 -1.34 0.53
CA ASP A 28 11.02 -0.34 -0.49
C ASP A 28 10.64 1.01 0.15
N LEU A 29 9.95 1.01 1.30
CA LEU A 29 9.72 2.21 2.11
C LEU A 29 11.03 2.86 2.57
N GLU A 30 11.95 2.10 3.16
CA GLU A 30 13.25 2.62 3.61
C GLU A 30 14.08 3.22 2.47
N ARG A 31 14.09 2.57 1.30
CA ARG A 31 14.77 3.08 0.09
C ARG A 31 14.20 4.40 -0.41
N SER A 32 12.91 4.62 -0.17
CA SER A 32 12.20 5.84 -0.52
C SER A 32 12.23 6.89 0.60
N GLY A 33 12.91 6.63 1.72
CA GLY A 33 13.04 7.57 2.84
C GLY A 33 11.84 7.56 3.80
N TYR A 34 10.93 6.59 3.68
CA TYR A 34 9.78 6.44 4.57
C TYR A 34 10.09 5.51 5.75
N PRO A 35 9.42 5.71 6.91
CA PRO A 35 9.55 4.81 8.05
C PRO A 35 9.00 3.42 7.74
N VAL A 36 9.60 2.41 8.36
CA VAL A 36 9.09 1.02 8.31
C VAL A 36 7.81 0.86 9.11
N VAL A 37 6.92 0.00 8.64
CA VAL A 37 5.70 -0.38 9.35
C VAL A 37 5.96 -1.64 10.18
N GLN A 38 5.73 -1.54 11.49
CA GLN A 38 6.06 -2.59 12.47
C GLN A 38 4.91 -3.53 12.84
N SER A 39 3.72 -3.36 12.24
CA SER A 39 2.58 -4.20 12.60
C SER A 39 2.83 -5.69 12.29
N ASP A 40 2.34 -6.54 13.21
CA ASP A 40 2.46 -7.98 13.18
C ASP A 40 1.22 -8.69 12.63
N THR A 41 0.17 -7.94 12.28
CA THR A 41 -1.02 -8.49 11.62
C THR A 41 -1.13 -7.96 10.18
N PRO A 42 -1.58 -8.77 9.21
CA PRO A 42 -1.74 -8.32 7.83
C PRO A 42 -2.65 -7.11 7.66
N ASP A 43 -3.73 -7.05 8.44
CA ASP A 43 -4.74 -5.99 8.33
C ASP A 43 -4.18 -4.64 8.77
N GLU A 44 -3.67 -4.57 10.01
CA GLU A 44 -3.06 -3.37 10.55
C GLU A 44 -1.83 -2.94 9.74
N PHE A 45 -1.04 -3.90 9.23
CA PHE A 45 0.10 -3.61 8.38
C PHE A 45 -0.33 -2.92 7.08
N LEU A 46 -1.31 -3.49 6.37
CA LEU A 46 -1.79 -2.90 5.11
C LEU A 46 -2.43 -1.54 5.34
N GLU A 47 -3.23 -1.38 6.39
CA GLU A 47 -3.85 -0.10 6.74
C GLU A 47 -2.79 0.97 7.06
N SER A 48 -1.76 0.62 7.84
CA SER A 48 -0.66 1.53 8.16
C SER A 48 0.14 1.94 6.92
N VAL A 49 0.39 1.01 6.00
CA VAL A 49 1.08 1.31 4.72
C VAL A 49 0.22 2.20 3.84
N ILE A 50 -1.09 1.94 3.75
CA ILE A 50 -2.02 2.77 2.99
C ILE A 50 -2.01 4.20 3.53
N GLN A 51 -2.16 4.35 4.85
CA GLN A 51 -2.16 5.67 5.49
C GLN A 51 -0.86 6.42 5.21
N LEU A 52 0.29 5.78 5.42
CA LEU A 52 1.61 6.39 5.20
C LEU A 52 1.78 6.90 3.76
N LEU A 53 1.37 6.10 2.78
CA LEU A 53 1.49 6.46 1.37
C LEU A 53 0.48 7.53 0.96
N SER A 54 -0.74 7.48 1.50
CA SER A 54 -1.76 8.51 1.28
C SER A 54 -1.32 9.85 1.85
N ASP A 55 -0.82 9.89 3.10
CA ASP A 55 -0.31 11.11 3.73
C ASP A 55 0.85 11.69 2.92
N ALA A 56 1.75 10.83 2.44
CA ALA A 56 2.87 11.25 1.60
C ALA A 56 2.44 11.85 0.26
N ILE A 57 1.36 11.35 -0.33
CA ILE A 57 0.79 11.91 -1.57
C ILE A 57 0.16 13.27 -1.26
N GLU A 58 -0.65 13.37 -0.20
CA GLU A 58 -1.33 14.60 0.20
C GLU A 58 -0.35 15.73 0.57
N ASP A 59 0.77 15.43 1.23
CA ASP A 59 1.80 16.41 1.61
C ASP A 59 2.67 16.88 0.43
N SER A 60 2.73 16.11 -0.66
CA SER A 60 3.70 16.33 -1.73
C SER A 60 3.34 17.43 -2.74
N ASP A 61 2.09 17.92 -2.78
CA ASP A 61 1.73 19.01 -3.70
C ASP A 61 0.56 19.91 -3.20
N PRO A 62 0.87 21.15 -2.76
CA PRO A 62 -0.13 22.14 -2.33
C PRO A 62 -1.13 22.54 -3.42
N LYS A 63 -0.77 22.42 -4.70
CA LYS A 63 -1.69 22.73 -5.83
C LYS A 63 -2.68 21.59 -6.07
N LEU A 64 -2.25 20.35 -5.85
CA LEU A 64 -3.15 19.19 -5.84
C LEU A 64 -4.15 19.29 -4.68
N GLN A 65 -3.74 19.70 -3.47
CA GLN A 65 -4.68 19.94 -2.37
C GLN A 65 -5.77 20.97 -2.72
N GLN A 66 -5.43 22.07 -3.41
CA GLN A 66 -6.41 23.07 -3.86
C GLN A 66 -7.32 22.55 -4.99
N LEU A 67 -6.78 21.76 -5.93
CA LEU A 67 -7.55 21.10 -6.98
C LEU A 67 -8.50 20.03 -6.42
N TYR A 68 -8.06 19.22 -5.45
CA TYR A 68 -8.87 18.21 -4.76
C TYR A 68 -10.02 18.80 -3.95
N TYR A 69 -9.81 19.97 -3.34
CA TYR A 69 -10.88 20.71 -2.67
C TYR A 69 -11.98 21.17 -3.64
N LEU A 70 -11.65 21.34 -4.93
CA LEU A 70 -12.55 21.77 -6.00
C LEU A 70 -13.13 20.61 -6.81
N ALA A 71 -12.44 19.47 -6.88
CA ALA A 71 -12.74 18.33 -7.78
C ALA A 71 -13.52 17.17 -7.14
N ASP A 72 -14.08 17.38 -5.94
CA ASP A 72 -14.92 16.50 -5.11
C ASP A 72 -15.07 15.02 -5.57
N VAL A 73 -14.61 14.11 -4.71
CA VAL A 73 -14.75 12.64 -4.75
C VAL A 73 -13.99 11.87 -5.85
N GLN A 74 -13.85 12.37 -7.07
CA GLN A 74 -13.36 11.54 -8.19
C GLN A 74 -11.86 11.21 -8.15
N GLU A 75 -10.99 12.11 -7.69
CA GLU A 75 -9.53 11.87 -7.68
C GLU A 75 -9.02 11.17 -6.40
N ARG A 76 -9.78 11.19 -5.30
CA ARG A 76 -9.49 10.31 -4.14
C ARG A 76 -9.51 8.83 -4.54
N HIS A 77 -10.29 8.45 -5.55
CA HIS A 77 -10.24 7.10 -6.12
C HIS A 77 -8.96 6.82 -6.90
N LEU A 78 -8.32 7.85 -7.46
CA LEU A 78 -7.06 7.75 -8.19
C LEU A 78 -5.89 7.50 -7.25
N GLU A 79 -5.81 8.26 -6.15
CA GLU A 79 -4.78 8.09 -5.10
C GLU A 79 -4.89 6.70 -4.44
N HIS A 80 -6.10 6.30 -4.06
CA HIS A 80 -6.35 4.94 -3.61
C HIS A 80 -5.96 3.90 -4.68
N GLY A 81 -6.21 4.18 -5.96
CA GLY A 81 -5.80 3.33 -7.08
C GLY A 81 -4.29 3.17 -7.20
N ILE A 82 -3.50 4.24 -6.98
CA ILE A 82 -2.04 4.20 -7.00
C ILE A 82 -1.52 3.33 -5.85
N VAL A 83 -2.05 3.53 -4.63
CA VAL A 83 -1.65 2.75 -3.44
C VAL A 83 -2.02 1.27 -3.62
N ILE A 84 -3.25 0.98 -4.07
CA ILE A 84 -3.69 -0.40 -4.35
C ILE A 84 -2.83 -1.04 -5.45
N GLY A 85 -2.51 -0.28 -6.50
CA GLY A 85 -1.66 -0.74 -7.61
C GLY A 85 -0.24 -1.10 -7.14
N PHE A 86 0.34 -0.28 -6.25
CA PHE A 86 1.61 -0.57 -5.60
C PHE A 86 1.55 -1.88 -4.80
N LEU A 87 0.56 -2.03 -3.92
CA LEU A 87 0.39 -3.24 -3.09
C LEU A 87 0.20 -4.49 -3.95
N TYR A 88 -0.63 -4.41 -4.99
CA TYR A 88 -0.87 -5.52 -5.91
C TYR A 88 0.40 -5.91 -6.70
N ARG A 89 1.18 -4.93 -7.17
CA ARG A 89 2.44 -5.19 -7.86
C ARG A 89 3.43 -5.95 -6.98
N GLU A 90 3.56 -5.56 -5.71
CA GLU A 90 4.46 -6.25 -4.77
C GLU A 90 3.96 -7.66 -4.45
N TRP A 91 2.64 -7.85 -4.33
CA TRP A 91 2.06 -9.18 -4.20
C TRP A 91 2.40 -10.09 -5.39
N VAL A 92 2.24 -9.60 -6.62
CA VAL A 92 2.56 -10.36 -7.85
C VAL A 92 4.02 -10.82 -7.84
N LYS A 93 4.97 -9.96 -7.45
CA LYS A 93 6.39 -10.34 -7.35
C LYS A 93 6.62 -11.48 -6.36
N ILE A 94 5.94 -11.47 -5.22
CA ILE A 94 6.06 -12.54 -4.21
C ILE A 94 5.43 -13.83 -4.69
N GLN A 95 4.28 -13.76 -5.36
CA GLN A 95 3.67 -14.95 -5.98
C GLN A 95 4.63 -15.63 -6.97
N PHE A 96 5.34 -14.85 -7.79
CA PHE A 96 6.35 -15.42 -8.69
C PHE A 96 7.49 -16.12 -7.95
N ARG A 97 7.99 -15.54 -6.85
CA ARG A 97 9.05 -16.17 -6.03
C ARG A 97 8.59 -17.45 -5.33
N LEU A 98 7.34 -17.49 -4.85
CA LEU A 98 6.79 -18.65 -4.15
C LEU A 98 6.46 -19.85 -5.06
N ARG A 99 6.44 -19.65 -6.38
CA ARG A 99 6.20 -20.70 -7.39
C ARG A 99 7.49 -21.31 -7.94
N GLN A 100 8.64 -20.75 -7.59
CA GLN A 100 9.98 -21.29 -7.91
C GLN A 100 10.45 -22.20 -6.79
#